data_AF-A0A936AAX4-F1
#
_entry.id   AF-A0A936AAX4-F1
#
_cell.length_a   1.000
_cell.length_b   1.000
_cell.length_c   1.000
_cell.angle_alpha   90.00
_cell.angle_beta   90.00
_cell.angle_gamma   90.00
#
_symmetry.space_group_name_H-M   'P 1'
#
loop_
_entity.id
_entity.type
_entity.pdbx_description
1 polymer ?
#
loop_
_entity_poly.entity_id
_entity_poly.type
_entity_poly.pdbx_seq_one_letter_code
_entity_poly.pdbx_strand_id
1 'polypeptide(L)'
;MFSVQPINAFQIFLFIGFLLLTGFPAFATSEKMEDLDPEKVNLALRRTADGLLRITGDSISRIPAVEQAGPLIWRIRLEQAFRYELLPMLLQNALDLYDIQRAYQVAIKRCEDGGIDLGYHQFDFLQNKNVPCSGRELSTTCHYIEISFLKAAGESRLWLAKSGFLLLILASVFGFWFFYKRKLIDSK
;
A
#
# COMPACT_ATOMS: atom_id res chain seq x y z
N MET A 1 -24.15 -15.73 57.17
CA MET A 1 -23.60 -14.38 57.48
C MET A 1 -22.35 -14.23 56.61
N PHE A 2 -22.47 -13.63 55.42
CA PHE A 2 -21.35 -13.48 54.49
C PHE A 2 -20.79 -12.06 54.64
N SER A 3 -19.57 -11.96 55.16
CA SER A 3 -18.83 -10.70 55.31
C SER A 3 -18.28 -10.30 53.95
N VAL A 4 -18.76 -9.18 53.40
CA VAL A 4 -18.22 -8.57 52.18
C VAL A 4 -17.03 -7.71 52.60
N GLN A 5 -15.81 -8.14 52.27
CA GLN A 5 -14.61 -7.33 52.49
C GLN A 5 -14.62 -6.10 51.57
N PRO A 6 -14.19 -4.91 52.04
CA PRO A 6 -14.17 -3.72 51.22
C PRO A 6 -13.09 -3.88 50.13
N ILE A 7 -13.52 -3.92 48.89
CA ILE A 7 -12.63 -3.98 47.73
C ILE A 7 -11.86 -2.66 47.70
N ASN A 8 -10.54 -2.72 47.92
CA ASN A 8 -9.68 -1.54 47.82
C ASN A 8 -9.75 -0.99 46.39
N ALA A 9 -9.89 0.33 46.24
CA ALA A 9 -9.93 1.02 44.94
C ALA A 9 -8.77 0.62 44.00
N PHE A 10 -7.65 0.18 44.56
CA PHE A 10 -6.52 -0.41 43.85
C PHE A 10 -6.88 -1.65 43.03
N GLN A 11 -7.66 -2.57 43.59
CA GLN A 11 -8.09 -3.77 42.88
C GLN A 11 -9.09 -3.45 41.76
N ILE A 12 -9.91 -2.41 41.94
CA ILE A 12 -10.84 -1.92 40.91
C ILE A 12 -10.06 -1.31 39.74
N PHE A 13 -9.04 -0.49 40.01
CA PHE A 13 -8.20 0.08 38.96
C PHE A 13 -7.38 -0.99 38.22
N LEU A 14 -6.87 -2.00 38.91
CA LEU A 14 -6.22 -3.15 38.27
C LEU A 14 -7.18 -3.95 37.39
N PHE A 15 -8.42 -4.17 37.87
CA PHE A 15 -9.44 -4.87 37.08
C PHE A 15 -9.87 -4.07 35.86
N ILE A 16 -10.07 -2.76 35.98
CA ILE A 16 -10.41 -1.88 34.84
C ILE A 16 -9.26 -1.83 33.84
N GLY A 17 -8.01 -1.76 34.31
CA GLY A 17 -6.82 -1.85 33.45
C GLY A 17 -6.74 -3.19 32.71
N PHE A 18 -7.00 -4.31 33.40
CA PHE A 18 -7.03 -5.65 32.82
C PHE A 18 -8.19 -5.84 31.82
N LEU A 19 -9.35 -5.25 32.09
CA LEU A 19 -10.53 -5.31 31.23
C LEU A 19 -10.34 -4.43 29.97
N LEU A 20 -9.64 -3.30 30.08
CA LEU A 20 -9.23 -2.50 28.91
C LEU A 20 -8.13 -3.19 28.09
N LEU A 21 -7.27 -4.00 28.72
CA LEU A 21 -6.26 -4.85 28.07
C LEU A 21 -6.87 -6.04 27.30
N THR A 22 -8.03 -6.54 27.73
CA THR A 22 -8.67 -7.74 27.17
C THR A 22 -9.92 -7.43 26.34
N GLY A 23 -10.48 -6.23 26.44
CA GLY A 23 -11.80 -5.85 25.90
C GLY A 23 -11.84 -5.30 24.48
N PHE A 24 -10.72 -5.20 23.77
CA PHE A 24 -10.73 -4.91 22.33
C PHE A 24 -10.16 -6.11 21.58
N PRO A 25 -10.97 -6.88 20.83
CA PRO A 25 -10.41 -7.60 19.72
C PRO A 25 -9.98 -6.51 18.73
N ALA A 26 -8.71 -6.10 18.83
CA ALA A 26 -8.06 -5.42 17.74
C ALA A 26 -8.05 -6.40 16.57
N PHE A 27 -9.12 -6.40 15.78
CA PHE A 27 -9.15 -6.93 14.44
C PHE A 27 -8.30 -5.97 13.59
N ALA A 28 -7.04 -5.83 13.95
CA ALA A 28 -6.01 -5.36 13.04
C ALA A 28 -5.80 -6.57 12.12
N THR A 29 -6.58 -6.62 11.04
CA THR A 29 -6.14 -7.32 9.85
C THR A 29 -4.81 -6.71 9.49
N SER A 30 -3.74 -7.34 9.94
CA SER A 30 -2.42 -7.18 9.35
C SER A 30 -2.59 -7.74 7.95
N GLU A 31 -3.03 -6.90 7.02
CA GLU A 31 -2.92 -7.18 5.60
C GLU A 31 -1.43 -7.47 5.39
N LYS A 32 -1.12 -8.75 5.24
CA LYS A 32 0.25 -9.21 5.05
C LYS A 32 0.70 -8.51 3.78
N MET A 33 1.55 -7.50 3.93
CA MET A 33 2.07 -6.72 2.82
C MET A 33 2.78 -7.70 1.91
N GLU A 34 2.12 -8.08 0.82
CA GLU A 34 2.69 -9.02 -0.12
C GLU A 34 3.85 -8.32 -0.82
N ASP A 35 5.03 -8.90 -0.64
CA ASP A 35 6.21 -8.46 -1.36
C ASP A 35 5.96 -8.68 -2.85
N LEU A 36 6.31 -7.69 -3.68
CA LEU A 36 6.07 -7.79 -5.11
C LEU A 36 7.07 -8.80 -5.68
N ASP A 37 6.56 -9.96 -6.11
CA ASP A 37 7.38 -10.94 -6.83
C ASP A 37 7.85 -10.34 -8.17
N PRO A 38 9.17 -10.14 -8.36
CA PRO A 38 9.70 -9.53 -9.58
C PRO A 38 9.39 -10.34 -10.85
N GLU A 39 9.28 -11.67 -10.75
CA GLU A 39 8.97 -12.53 -11.88
C GLU A 39 7.51 -12.34 -12.32
N LYS A 40 6.58 -12.31 -11.37
CA LYS A 40 5.16 -12.00 -11.65
C LYS A 40 5.02 -10.63 -12.31
N VAL A 41 5.70 -9.60 -11.78
CA VAL A 41 5.64 -8.25 -12.36
C VAL A 41 6.21 -8.26 -13.78
N ASN A 42 7.33 -8.94 -14.03
CA ASN A 42 7.92 -9.06 -15.36
C ASN A 42 6.93 -9.69 -16.36
N LEU A 43 6.34 -10.83 -16.00
CA LEU A 43 5.40 -11.54 -16.85
C LEU A 43 4.11 -10.75 -17.10
N ALA A 44 3.59 -10.02 -16.10
CA ALA A 44 2.43 -9.14 -16.24
C ALA A 44 2.70 -8.01 -17.24
N LEU A 45 3.85 -7.34 -17.14
CA LEU A 45 4.20 -6.24 -18.04
C LEU A 45 4.47 -6.72 -19.46
N ARG A 46 5.12 -7.88 -19.64
CA ARG A 46 5.30 -8.47 -20.98
C ARG A 46 3.98 -8.90 -21.61
N ARG A 47 3.05 -9.45 -20.84
CA ARG A 47 1.69 -9.76 -21.32
C ARG A 47 0.92 -8.50 -21.73
N THR A 48 1.08 -7.42 -20.96
CA THR A 48 0.48 -6.12 -21.29
C THR A 48 1.02 -5.58 -22.61
N ALA A 49 2.34 -5.61 -22.81
CA ALA A 49 2.98 -5.23 -24.07
C ALA A 49 2.51 -6.08 -25.25
N ASP A 50 2.46 -7.42 -25.11
CA ASP A 50 1.96 -8.31 -26.17
C ASP A 50 0.52 -7.96 -26.56
N GLY A 51 -0.36 -7.74 -25.58
CA GLY A 51 -1.73 -7.33 -25.83
C GLY A 51 -1.84 -6.01 -26.58
N LEU A 52 -1.02 -5.01 -26.21
CA LEU A 52 -0.98 -3.71 -26.88
C LEU A 52 -0.57 -3.83 -28.34
N LEU A 53 0.52 -4.56 -28.61
CA LEU A 53 1.06 -4.74 -29.97
C LEU A 53 0.11 -5.56 -30.84
N ARG A 54 -0.47 -6.65 -30.32
CA ARG A 54 -1.41 -7.47 -31.09
C ARG A 54 -2.63 -6.71 -31.55
N ILE A 55 -3.18 -5.82 -30.71
CA ILE A 55 -4.37 -5.04 -31.07
C ILE A 55 -4.06 -4.01 -32.16
N THR A 56 -2.81 -3.56 -32.27
CA THR A 56 -2.35 -2.71 -33.38
C THR A 56 -1.88 -3.52 -34.60
N GLY A 57 -2.05 -4.85 -34.60
CA GLY A 57 -1.72 -5.75 -35.71
C GLY A 57 -0.30 -6.30 -35.68
N ASP A 58 0.50 -5.96 -34.66
CA ASP A 58 1.85 -6.45 -34.50
C ASP A 58 1.88 -7.71 -33.62
N SER A 59 2.15 -8.85 -34.26
CA SER A 59 2.22 -10.16 -33.60
C SER A 59 3.62 -10.78 -33.64
N ILE A 60 4.60 -10.07 -34.21
CA ILE A 60 5.94 -10.61 -34.49
C ILE A 60 7.05 -9.82 -33.79
N SER A 61 6.80 -8.57 -33.40
CA SER A 61 7.80 -7.76 -32.73
C SER A 61 8.24 -8.39 -31.42
N ARG A 62 9.55 -8.33 -31.18
CA ARG A 62 10.14 -8.81 -29.94
C ARG A 62 9.82 -7.81 -28.82
N ILE A 63 9.22 -8.31 -27.76
CA ILE A 63 9.03 -7.58 -26.51
C ILE A 63 10.34 -7.65 -25.70
N PRO A 64 10.98 -6.51 -25.37
CA PRO A 64 12.22 -6.48 -24.62
C PRO A 64 12.03 -6.93 -23.16
N ALA A 65 13.14 -7.11 -22.46
CA ALA A 65 13.12 -7.40 -21.03
C ALA A 65 12.54 -6.22 -20.24
N VAL A 66 11.82 -6.53 -19.16
CA VAL A 66 11.35 -5.55 -18.19
C VAL A 66 12.52 -5.13 -17.31
N GLU A 67 12.65 -3.83 -17.08
CA GLU A 67 13.67 -3.24 -16.23
C GLU A 67 13.06 -2.86 -14.87
N GLN A 68 13.74 -3.22 -13.78
CA GLN A 68 13.41 -2.71 -12.45
C GLN A 68 14.17 -1.40 -12.22
N ALA A 69 13.51 -0.28 -12.45
CA ALA A 69 14.10 1.06 -12.31
C ALA A 69 14.19 1.53 -10.85
N GLY A 70 13.55 0.82 -9.92
CA GLY A 70 13.64 1.08 -8.48
C GLY A 70 12.92 0.01 -7.65
N PRO A 71 12.88 0.14 -6.31
CA PRO A 71 12.31 -0.88 -5.43
C PRO A 71 10.85 -1.22 -5.74
N LEU A 72 10.07 -0.22 -6.16
CA LEU A 72 8.65 -0.36 -6.50
C LEU A 72 8.35 0.17 -7.92
N ILE A 73 9.36 0.25 -8.77
CA ILE A 73 9.25 0.87 -10.09
C ILE A 73 9.79 -0.09 -11.14
N TRP A 74 8.94 -0.42 -12.11
CA TRP A 74 9.27 -1.26 -13.25
C TRP A 74 8.91 -0.55 -14.54
N ARG A 75 9.67 -0.79 -15.59
CA ARG A 75 9.39 -0.21 -16.90
C ARG A 75 9.63 -1.21 -18.02
N ILE A 76 8.84 -1.07 -19.08
CA ILE A 76 8.99 -1.82 -20.31
C ILE A 76 9.08 -0.85 -21.48
N ARG A 77 10.05 -1.08 -22.36
CA ARG A 77 10.27 -0.28 -23.57
C ARG A 77 9.41 -0.81 -24.71
N LEU A 78 8.71 0.07 -25.41
CA LEU A 78 8.05 -0.22 -26.68
C LEU A 78 8.57 0.76 -27.74
N GLU A 79 8.91 0.21 -28.90
CA GLU A 79 9.36 1.00 -30.05
C GLU A 79 8.22 1.25 -31.05
N GLN A 80 7.16 0.45 -30.95
CA GLN A 80 5.98 0.53 -31.80
C GLN A 80 4.90 1.40 -31.15
N ALA A 81 4.12 2.07 -32.00
CA ALA A 81 2.94 2.78 -31.56
C ALA A 81 1.91 1.79 -30.97
N PHE A 82 1.26 2.21 -29.89
CA PHE A 82 0.18 1.47 -29.25
C PHE A 82 -0.95 2.41 -28.86
N ARG A 83 -2.14 1.85 -28.67
CA ARG A 83 -3.33 2.59 -28.26
C ARG A 83 -3.36 2.76 -26.74
N TYR A 84 -3.14 3.97 -26.27
CA TYR A 84 -3.11 4.30 -24.84
C TYR A 84 -4.39 3.91 -24.11
N GLU A 85 -5.53 4.03 -24.78
CA GLU A 85 -6.85 3.79 -24.18
C GLU A 85 -7.03 2.32 -23.76
N LEU A 86 -6.26 1.42 -24.39
CA LEU A 86 -6.29 -0.01 -24.09
C LEU A 86 -5.34 -0.41 -22.96
N LEU A 87 -4.31 0.41 -22.70
CA LEU A 87 -3.30 0.14 -21.68
C LEU A 87 -3.91 -0.07 -20.28
N PRO A 88 -4.82 0.77 -19.76
CA PRO A 88 -5.39 0.57 -18.43
C PRO A 88 -6.06 -0.79 -18.24
N MET A 89 -6.88 -1.20 -19.21
CA MET A 89 -7.60 -2.46 -19.16
C MET A 89 -6.66 -3.65 -19.31
N LEU A 90 -5.72 -3.61 -20.26
CA LEU A 90 -4.76 -4.68 -20.45
C LEU A 90 -3.82 -4.85 -19.25
N LEU A 91 -3.34 -3.74 -18.70
CA LEU A 91 -2.45 -3.77 -17.53
C LEU A 91 -3.17 -4.31 -16.31
N GLN A 92 -4.37 -3.80 -15.99
CA GLN A 92 -5.13 -4.28 -14.83
C GLN A 92 -5.43 -5.77 -14.95
N ASN A 93 -5.91 -6.23 -16.12
CA ASN A 93 -6.18 -7.66 -16.35
C ASN A 93 -4.92 -8.52 -16.22
N ALA A 94 -3.76 -8.03 -16.67
CA ALA A 94 -2.50 -8.74 -16.52
C ALA A 94 -2.06 -8.82 -15.06
N LEU A 95 -2.14 -7.72 -14.31
CA LEU A 95 -1.81 -7.69 -12.88
C LEU A 95 -2.72 -8.64 -12.08
N ASP A 96 -4.03 -8.62 -12.36
CA ASP A 96 -5.01 -9.52 -11.73
C ASP A 96 -4.69 -11.00 -12.01
N LEU A 97 -4.29 -11.33 -13.25
CA LEU A 97 -3.93 -12.70 -13.63
C LEU A 97 -2.73 -13.25 -12.85
N TYR A 98 -1.78 -12.38 -12.46
CA TYR A 98 -0.62 -12.76 -11.66
C TYR A 98 -0.80 -12.51 -10.15
N ASP A 99 -2.03 -12.17 -9.72
CA ASP A 99 -2.38 -11.90 -8.31
C ASP A 99 -1.58 -10.72 -7.72
N ILE A 100 -1.43 -9.64 -8.48
CA ILE A 100 -0.77 -8.40 -8.05
C ILE A 100 -1.83 -7.37 -7.71
N GLN A 101 -2.17 -7.24 -6.42
CA GLN A 101 -3.29 -6.39 -5.95
C GLN A 101 -2.85 -5.00 -5.47
N ARG A 102 -1.56 -4.68 -5.55
CA ARG A 102 -1.01 -3.43 -5.03
C ARG A 102 -1.41 -2.25 -5.92
N ALA A 103 -1.85 -1.16 -5.30
CA ALA A 103 -2.19 0.07 -6.01
C ALA A 103 -0.98 0.64 -6.77
N TYR A 104 -1.23 1.25 -7.92
CA TYR A 104 -0.17 1.72 -8.81
C TYR A 104 -0.55 3.00 -9.58
N GLN A 105 0.48 3.62 -10.14
CA GLN A 105 0.36 4.68 -11.13
C GLN A 105 1.22 4.34 -12.35
N VAL A 106 0.81 4.85 -13.51
CA VAL A 106 1.48 4.62 -14.78
C VAL A 106 1.93 5.95 -15.37
N ALA A 107 3.15 5.96 -15.90
CA ALA A 107 3.69 7.05 -16.69
C ALA A 107 4.22 6.51 -18.02
N ILE A 108 3.83 7.15 -19.11
CA ILE A 108 4.46 6.96 -20.42
C ILE A 108 5.57 7.99 -20.55
N LYS A 109 6.81 7.52 -20.63
CA LYS A 109 7.98 8.37 -20.75
C LYS A 109 8.65 8.23 -22.12
N ARG A 110 9.05 9.35 -22.72
CA ARG A 110 9.85 9.36 -23.95
C ARG A 110 11.23 8.78 -23.70
N CYS A 111 11.73 7.98 -24.63
CA CYS A 111 13.05 7.36 -24.48
C CYS A 111 14.21 8.37 -24.55
N GLU A 112 14.02 9.48 -25.25
CA GLU A 112 15.07 10.46 -25.55
C GLU A 112 15.45 11.31 -24.33
N ASP A 113 14.45 11.81 -23.59
CA ASP A 113 14.67 12.73 -22.47
C ASP A 113 13.99 12.31 -21.16
N GLY A 114 13.25 11.19 -21.16
CA GLY A 114 12.53 10.70 -19.99
C GLY A 114 11.32 11.54 -19.59
N GLY A 115 10.93 12.52 -20.42
CA GLY A 115 9.75 13.35 -20.19
C GLY A 115 8.46 12.53 -20.21
N ILE A 116 7.52 12.88 -19.34
CA ILE A 116 6.22 12.20 -19.21
C ILE A 116 5.25 12.82 -20.22
N ASP A 117 4.79 12.02 -21.16
CA ASP A 117 3.80 12.45 -22.15
C ASP A 117 2.37 12.21 -21.64
N LEU A 118 2.15 11.05 -21.01
CA LEU A 118 0.86 10.60 -20.51
C LEU A 118 1.02 9.85 -19.19
N GLY A 119 -0.06 9.75 -18.44
CA GLY A 119 -0.09 8.96 -17.22
C GLY A 119 -1.47 8.92 -16.59
N TYR A 120 -1.64 7.98 -15.68
CA TYR A 120 -2.87 7.82 -14.90
C TYR A 120 -2.59 7.12 -13.58
N HIS A 121 -3.47 7.32 -12.61
CA HIS A 121 -3.49 6.55 -11.38
C HIS A 121 -4.48 5.39 -11.52
N GLN A 122 -4.21 4.21 -10.94
CA GLN A 122 -5.09 3.05 -11.03
C GLN A 122 -6.55 3.39 -10.68
N PHE A 123 -6.74 4.25 -9.67
CA PHE A 123 -8.05 4.72 -9.24
C PHE A 123 -8.87 5.37 -10.36
N ASP A 124 -8.24 6.12 -11.27
CA ASP A 124 -8.91 6.75 -12.41
C ASP A 124 -9.61 5.67 -13.25
N PHE A 125 -8.89 4.58 -13.52
CA PHE A 125 -9.41 3.44 -14.26
C PHE A 125 -10.44 2.63 -13.47
N LEU A 126 -10.20 2.35 -12.18
CA LEU A 126 -11.12 1.52 -11.40
C LEU A 126 -12.48 2.17 -11.17
N GLN A 127 -12.52 3.50 -10.94
CA GLN A 127 -13.79 4.20 -10.72
C GLN A 127 -14.56 4.45 -12.01
N ASN A 128 -13.90 5.04 -13.00
CA ASN A 128 -14.61 5.59 -14.16
C ASN A 128 -14.43 4.76 -15.42
N LYS A 129 -13.60 3.71 -15.39
CA LYS A 129 -13.15 2.93 -16.56
C LYS A 129 -12.62 3.82 -17.69
N ASN A 130 -12.15 5.01 -17.32
CA ASN A 130 -11.63 6.02 -18.22
C ASN A 130 -10.43 6.69 -17.56
N VAL A 131 -9.42 7.00 -18.35
CA VAL A 131 -8.20 7.65 -17.89
C VAL A 131 -8.03 8.99 -18.59
N PRO A 132 -7.34 9.97 -17.97
CA PRO A 132 -7.03 11.23 -18.62
C PRO A 132 -6.32 11.02 -19.95
N CYS A 133 -6.57 11.90 -20.93
CA CYS A 133 -5.94 11.89 -22.26
C CYS A 133 -6.29 10.68 -23.16
N SER A 134 -7.30 9.88 -22.78
CA SER A 134 -7.88 8.85 -23.65
C SER A 134 -8.34 9.45 -24.99
N GLY A 135 -7.96 8.81 -26.10
CA GLY A 135 -8.26 9.21 -27.48
C GLY A 135 -7.20 10.09 -28.13
N ARG A 136 -6.10 10.41 -27.43
CA ARG A 136 -4.98 11.18 -28.00
C ARG A 136 -3.95 10.22 -28.58
N GLU A 137 -3.50 10.50 -29.79
CA GLU A 137 -2.43 9.74 -30.42
C GLU A 137 -1.11 9.96 -29.67
N LEU A 138 -0.44 8.87 -29.34
CA LEU A 138 0.98 8.93 -29.01
C LEU A 138 1.77 9.06 -30.31
N SER A 139 2.82 9.87 -30.27
CA SER A 139 3.76 9.94 -31.38
C SER A 139 4.40 8.57 -31.65
N THR A 140 4.87 8.34 -32.86
CA THR A 140 5.43 7.03 -33.30
C THR A 140 6.86 6.77 -32.78
N THR A 141 7.26 7.39 -31.68
CA THR A 141 8.61 7.28 -31.12
C THR A 141 8.71 6.18 -30.07
N CYS A 142 9.92 5.97 -29.54
CA CYS A 142 10.18 5.03 -28.46
C CYS A 142 9.62 5.53 -27.13
N HIS A 143 8.93 4.65 -26.39
CA HIS A 143 8.38 4.96 -25.08
C HIS A 143 8.71 3.90 -24.03
N TYR A 144 8.87 4.33 -22.78
CA TYR A 144 8.78 3.49 -21.61
C TYR A 144 7.38 3.57 -21.03
N ILE A 145 6.75 2.42 -20.85
CA ILE A 145 5.59 2.27 -19.95
C ILE A 145 6.18 1.99 -18.56
N GLU A 146 6.16 2.98 -17.68
CA GLU A 146 6.65 2.87 -16.31
C GLU A 146 5.49 2.70 -15.33
N ILE A 147 5.58 1.68 -14.48
CA ILE A 147 4.60 1.35 -13.46
C ILE A 147 5.28 1.56 -12.11
N SER A 148 4.73 2.48 -11.32
CA SER A 148 5.16 2.74 -9.95
C SER A 148 4.10 2.24 -8.98
N PHE A 149 4.44 1.22 -8.19
CA PHE A 149 3.55 0.69 -7.17
C PHE A 149 3.63 1.54 -5.89
N LEU A 150 2.46 1.78 -5.28
CA LEU A 150 2.37 2.59 -4.07
C LEU A 150 2.87 1.82 -2.85
N LYS A 151 3.44 2.56 -1.91
CA LYS A 151 3.81 2.01 -0.59
C LYS A 151 2.53 1.69 0.19
N ALA A 152 2.52 0.56 0.88
CA ALA A 152 1.39 0.18 1.73
C ALA A 152 1.24 1.20 2.87
N ALA A 153 0.01 1.62 3.16
CA ALA A 153 -0.30 2.62 4.17
C ALA A 153 -0.13 2.14 5.64
N GLY A 154 0.41 0.94 5.86
CA GLY A 154 0.38 0.24 7.15
C GLY A 154 1.52 0.57 8.12
N GLU A 155 2.69 1.02 7.64
CA GLU A 155 3.86 1.15 8.51
C GLU A 155 3.72 2.29 9.54
N SER A 156 3.11 3.41 9.17
CA SER A 156 2.98 4.59 10.05
C SER A 156 1.92 4.40 11.15
N ARG A 157 0.83 3.69 10.85
CA ARG A 157 -0.30 3.52 11.77
C ARG A 157 0.02 2.54 12.91
N LEU A 158 0.81 1.51 12.62
CA LEU A 158 1.28 0.53 13.61
C LEU A 158 2.25 1.15 14.62
N TRP A 159 3.14 2.05 14.18
CA TRP A 159 4.06 2.75 15.08
C TRP A 159 3.33 3.72 16.01
N LEU A 160 2.36 4.48 15.50
CA LEU A 160 1.52 5.38 16.30
C LEU A 160 0.64 4.63 17.31
N ALA A 161 0.10 3.47 16.95
CA ALA A 161 -0.66 2.63 17.87
C ALA A 161 0.22 2.07 19.00
N LYS A 162 1.44 1.60 18.67
CA LYS A 162 2.39 1.09 19.67
C LYS A 162 2.92 2.18 20.60
N SER A 163 3.21 3.38 20.08
CA SER A 163 3.69 4.50 20.90
C SER A 163 2.60 5.05 21.82
N GLY A 164 1.34 5.11 21.35
CA GLY A 164 0.19 5.49 22.18
C GLY A 164 -0.03 4.53 23.36
N PHE A 165 0.10 3.23 23.13
CA PHE A 165 -0.06 2.23 24.20
C PHE A 165 1.05 2.32 25.27
N LEU A 166 2.30 2.56 24.84
CA LEU A 166 3.43 2.74 25.76
C LEU A 166 3.27 3.99 26.64
N LEU A 167 2.77 5.09 26.08
CA LEU A 167 2.50 6.33 26.83
C LEU A 167 1.40 6.14 27.89
N LEU A 168 0.35 5.37 27.58
CA LEU A 168 -0.71 5.07 28.54
C LEU A 168 -0.20 4.24 29.73
N ILE A 169 0.66 3.25 29.47
CA ILE A 169 1.31 2.46 30.54
C ILE A 169 2.19 3.36 31.42
N LEU A 170 3.03 4.19 30.81
CA LEU A 170 3.91 5.10 31.55
C LEU A 170 3.13 6.11 32.40
N ALA A 171 2.04 6.68 31.87
CA ALA A 171 1.16 7.58 32.61
C ALA A 171 0.49 6.89 33.80
N SER A 172 0.05 5.64 33.63
CA SER A 172 -0.55 4.86 34.72
C SER A 172 0.45 4.55 35.84
N VAL A 173 1.68 4.14 35.49
CA VAL A 173 2.74 3.85 36.47
C VAL A 173 3.17 5.13 37.20
N PHE A 174 3.36 6.23 36.47
CA PHE A 174 3.74 7.52 37.05
C PHE A 174 2.65 8.09 37.96
N GLY A 175 1.39 8.04 37.52
CA GLY A 175 0.25 8.44 38.34
C GLY A 175 0.18 7.63 39.63
N PHE A 176 0.31 6.30 39.54
CA PHE A 176 0.32 5.43 40.71
C PHE A 176 1.45 5.75 41.70
N TRP A 177 2.69 5.93 41.21
CA TRP A 177 3.83 6.30 42.05
C TRP A 177 3.63 7.63 42.77
N PHE A 178 3.10 8.64 42.07
CA PHE A 178 2.82 9.96 42.65
C PHE A 178 1.78 9.89 43.77
N PHE A 179 0.68 9.14 43.55
CA PHE A 179 -0.35 8.94 44.57
C PHE A 179 0.16 8.16 45.79
N TYR A 180 1.00 7.13 45.58
CA TYR A 180 1.58 6.35 46.67
C TYR A 180 2.51 7.20 47.54
N LYS A 181 3.32 8.07 46.93
CA LYS A 181 4.20 8.99 47.67
C LYS A 181 3.42 10.00 48.51
N ARG A 182 2.33 10.57 48.00
CA ARG A 182 1.49 11.51 48.78
C ARG A 182 0.94 10.85 50.05
N LYS A 183 0.41 9.64 49.93
CA LYS A 183 -0.16 8.91 51.07
C LYS A 183 0.87 8.56 52.15
N LEU A 184 2.13 8.34 51.76
CA LEU A 184 3.23 8.09 52.71
C LEU A 184 3.69 9.36 53.45
N ILE A 185 3.52 10.54 52.85
CA ILE A 185 3.90 11.83 53.46
C ILE A 185 2.81 12.29 54.44
N ASP A 186 1.53 12.09 54.12
CA ASP A 186 0.40 12.49 54.99
C ASP A 186 0.21 11.58 56.22
N SER A 187 0.91 10.44 56.29
CA SER A 187 0.85 9.46 57.39
C SER A 187 1.96 9.63 58.44
N LYS A 188 2.76 10.70 58.36
CA LYS A 188 3.83 11.03 59.30
C LYS A 188 3.57 12.36 59.98
#